data_AF-A0AA36I914-F1
#
_entry.id   AF-A0AA36I914-F1
#
_cell.length_a   1.000
_cell.length_b   1.000
_cell.length_c   1.000
_cell.angle_alpha   90.00
_cell.angle_beta   90.00
_cell.angle_gamma   90.00
#
_symmetry.space_group_name_H-M   'P 1'
#
loop_
_entity.id
_entity.type
_entity.pdbx_description
1 polymer ?
#
loop_
_entity_poly.entity_id
_entity_poly.type
_entity_poly.pdbx_seq_one_letter_code
_entity_poly.pdbx_strand_id
1 'polypeptide(L)'
;MEGLEGLSSDTRTQVWDVDEEPLLRHFCLEAECEQVLEWFMGQGYKRPEDFADRIALAKRLRELSNDRIKQSDIGGGMMLALGSLHCLDFSKGQSAIQSDEQKEEVSEATVPLLSNLSFIFLKRDDSHNSVRAATLGLSLATRAGQPLRAKLLYRRGLGRCQVKEFEEALKDFVESARLAPEDREIRIALDDCKAAARGQQESLKDRWRGAMTPTKLSVRKKLQRCFRTAKYQTKQALSQGAEGFVTVGIILLAPLCACAFGLLLRFLRRG
;
A
#
# COMPACT_ATOMS: atom_id res chain seq x y z
N MET A 1 34.90 51.95 -16.17
CA MET A 1 35.71 51.30 -15.13
C MET A 1 34.74 50.50 -14.29
N GLU A 2 34.44 49.29 -14.73
CA GLU A 2 35.16 48.07 -14.32
C GLU A 2 34.81 47.70 -12.87
N GLY A 3 33.86 46.77 -12.75
CA GLY A 3 33.41 46.20 -11.48
C GLY A 3 32.66 44.90 -11.74
N LEU A 4 33.27 43.98 -12.50
CA LEU A 4 32.80 42.61 -12.68
C LEU A 4 33.38 41.74 -11.56
N GLU A 5 32.78 41.83 -10.38
CA GLU A 5 33.13 40.95 -9.26
C GLU A 5 32.47 39.57 -9.45
N GLY A 6 33.28 38.64 -9.97
CA GLY A 6 33.51 37.32 -9.37
C GLY A 6 32.30 36.49 -8.92
N LEU A 7 31.49 35.99 -9.85
CA LEU A 7 30.73 34.75 -9.63
C LEU A 7 31.68 33.55 -9.73
N SER A 8 32.47 33.33 -8.67
CA SER A 8 33.17 32.06 -8.45
C SER A 8 32.12 31.01 -8.13
N SER A 9 31.66 30.30 -9.16
CA SER A 9 30.85 29.10 -9.00
C SER A 9 31.71 28.03 -8.35
N ASP A 10 31.66 27.98 -7.02
CA ASP A 10 32.27 26.93 -6.19
C ASP A 10 31.67 25.59 -6.64
N THR A 11 32.31 24.98 -7.62
CA THR A 11 31.90 23.70 -8.19
C THR A 11 32.46 22.64 -7.26
N ARG A 12 31.94 22.59 -6.03
CA ARG A 12 32.24 21.52 -5.09
C ARG A 12 31.88 20.23 -5.79
N THR A 13 32.91 19.48 -6.18
CA THR A 13 32.76 18.12 -6.67
C THR A 13 32.12 17.37 -5.51
N GLN A 14 30.80 17.18 -5.58
CA GLN A 14 30.07 16.39 -4.61
C GLN A 14 30.59 14.97 -4.81
N VAL A 15 31.53 14.58 -3.95
CA VAL A 15 31.99 13.20 -3.86
C VAL A 15 30.77 12.46 -3.34
N TRP A 16 30.04 11.83 -4.25
CA TRP A 16 28.96 10.92 -3.89
C TRP A 16 29.63 9.78 -3.13
N ASP A 17 29.30 9.64 -1.85
CA ASP A 17 29.75 8.48 -1.08
C ASP A 17 29.22 7.23 -1.78
N VAL A 18 30.13 6.53 -2.44
CA VAL A 18 29.85 5.29 -3.17
C VAL A 18 29.38 4.17 -2.21
N ASP A 19 29.49 4.43 -0.90
CA ASP A 19 29.23 3.52 0.22
C ASP A 19 27.91 3.80 0.96
N GLU A 20 26.94 4.48 0.35
CA GLU A 20 25.58 4.51 0.90
C GLU A 20 25.04 3.08 1.04
N GLU A 21 24.69 2.67 2.26
CA GLU A 21 24.05 1.38 2.62
C GLU A 21 22.59 1.37 2.12
N PRO A 22 22.33 0.93 0.87
CA PRO A 22 21.03 1.13 0.26
C PRO A 22 20.00 0.15 0.79
N LEU A 23 20.37 -1.04 1.28
CA LEU A 23 19.40 -2.03 1.74
C LEU A 23 18.92 -1.75 3.17
N LEU A 24 19.81 -1.37 4.09
CA LEU A 24 19.38 -1.07 5.46
C LEU A 24 18.46 0.16 5.49
N ARG A 25 18.88 1.24 4.81
CA ARG A 25 18.10 2.47 4.65
C ARG A 25 16.82 2.26 3.83
N HIS A 26 16.70 1.13 3.11
CA HIS A 26 15.43 0.78 2.47
C HIS A 26 14.34 0.52 3.49
N PHE A 27 14.65 -0.13 4.62
CA PHE A 27 13.65 -0.58 5.58
C PHE A 27 13.50 0.31 6.81
N CYS A 28 14.53 1.08 7.13
CA CYS A 28 14.62 1.87 8.35
C CYS A 28 14.75 3.35 8.02
N LEU A 29 14.16 4.19 8.88
CA LEU A 29 14.47 5.62 8.88
C LEU A 29 15.93 5.83 9.32
N GLU A 30 16.49 7.01 9.05
CA GLU A 30 17.90 7.29 9.38
C GLU A 30 18.21 7.11 10.87
N ALA A 31 17.34 7.62 11.75
CA ALA A 31 17.46 7.43 13.21
C ALA A 31 17.34 5.97 13.65
N GLU A 32 16.59 5.13 12.94
CA GLU A 32 16.50 3.69 13.22
C GLU A 32 17.74 2.95 12.72
N CYS A 33 18.31 3.37 11.58
CA CYS A 33 19.56 2.84 11.08
C CYS A 33 20.69 3.08 12.10
N GLU A 34 20.81 4.31 12.60
CA GLU A 34 21.78 4.66 13.65
C GLU A 34 21.60 3.78 14.89
N GLN A 35 20.36 3.60 15.37
CA GLN A 35 20.08 2.71 16.51
C GLN A 35 20.49 1.26 16.24
N VAL A 36 20.25 0.75 15.03
CA VAL A 36 20.69 -0.61 14.64
C VAL A 36 22.20 -0.71 14.66
N LEU A 37 22.92 0.28 14.12
CA LEU A 37 24.37 0.28 14.06
C LEU A 37 25.00 0.44 15.44
N GLU A 38 24.50 1.35 16.27
CA GLU A 38 24.94 1.52 17.66
C GLU A 38 24.72 0.25 18.46
N TRP A 39 23.55 -0.37 18.34
CA TRP A 39 23.26 -1.64 18.99
C TRP A 39 24.19 -2.75 18.49
N PHE A 40 24.40 -2.85 17.17
CA PHE A 40 25.26 -3.85 16.54
C PHE A 40 26.71 -3.75 17.07
N MET A 41 27.26 -2.53 17.11
CA MET A 41 28.57 -2.26 17.68
C MET A 41 28.62 -2.49 19.19
N GLY A 42 27.56 -2.11 19.92
CA GLY A 42 27.43 -2.34 21.36
C GLY A 42 27.40 -3.82 21.75
N GLN A 43 26.94 -4.70 20.85
CA GLN A 43 27.04 -6.16 21.01
C GLN A 43 28.45 -6.71 20.69
N GLY A 44 29.40 -5.83 20.32
CA GLY A 44 30.75 -6.21 19.93
C GLY A 44 30.87 -6.74 18.50
N TYR A 45 29.81 -6.63 17.70
CA TYR A 45 29.89 -6.97 16.29
C TYR A 45 30.58 -5.84 15.52
N LYS A 46 31.37 -6.22 14.53
CA LYS A 46 31.91 -5.33 13.51
C LYS A 46 31.63 -5.94 12.16
N ARG A 47 31.33 -5.10 11.18
CA ARG A 47 31.14 -5.52 9.80
C ARG A 47 32.50 -6.00 9.25
N PRO A 48 32.67 -7.28 8.89
CA PRO A 48 33.94 -7.78 8.36
C PRO A 48 34.26 -7.09 7.03
N GLU A 49 35.54 -7.04 6.63
CA GLU A 49 35.92 -6.57 5.29
C GLU A 49 35.90 -7.71 4.27
N ASP A 50 36.32 -8.91 4.69
CA ASP A 50 36.33 -10.10 3.86
C ASP A 50 34.91 -10.59 3.51
N PHE A 51 34.75 -11.05 2.28
CA PHE A 51 33.46 -11.50 1.76
C PHE A 51 32.93 -12.74 2.51
N ALA A 52 33.79 -13.75 2.74
CA ALA A 52 33.37 -14.99 3.38
C ALA A 52 32.98 -14.75 4.84
N ASP A 53 33.75 -13.91 5.55
CA ASP A 53 33.44 -13.53 6.93
C ASP A 53 32.13 -12.73 7.03
N ARG A 54 31.84 -11.84 6.07
CA ARG A 54 30.55 -11.11 6.00
C ARG A 54 29.38 -12.08 5.86
N ILE A 55 29.46 -13.01 4.92
CA ILE A 55 28.41 -14.01 4.69
C ILE A 55 28.23 -14.89 5.93
N ALA A 56 29.32 -15.35 6.55
CA ALA A 56 29.28 -16.18 7.74
C ALA A 56 28.62 -15.47 8.92
N LEU A 57 29.01 -14.21 9.17
CA LEU A 57 28.42 -13.40 10.23
C LEU A 57 26.92 -13.14 9.97
N ALA A 58 26.54 -12.80 8.73
CA ALA A 58 25.15 -12.61 8.35
C ALA A 58 24.31 -13.88 8.62
N LYS A 59 24.77 -15.05 8.15
CA LYS A 59 24.10 -16.34 8.38
C LYS A 59 23.89 -16.60 9.87
N ARG A 60 24.92 -16.37 10.70
CA ARG A 60 24.86 -16.51 12.17
C ARG A 60 23.84 -15.56 12.81
N LEU A 61 23.85 -14.28 12.44
CA LEU A 61 22.92 -13.29 12.99
C LEU A 61 21.47 -13.59 12.62
N ARG A 62 21.23 -14.07 11.39
CA ARG A 62 19.92 -14.55 10.94
C ARG A 62 19.43 -15.74 11.77
N GLU A 63 20.31 -16.68 12.12
CA GLU A 63 19.97 -17.82 12.99
C GLU A 63 19.60 -17.36 14.41
N LEU A 64 20.40 -16.46 15.00
CA LEU A 64 20.07 -15.84 16.29
C LEU A 64 18.73 -15.09 16.23
N SER A 65 18.46 -14.38 15.13
CA SER A 65 17.18 -13.72 14.90
C SER A 65 16.01 -14.71 14.92
N ASN A 66 16.14 -15.86 14.24
CA ASN A 66 15.13 -16.92 14.27
C ASN A 66 14.87 -17.41 15.70
N ASP A 67 15.92 -17.57 16.51
CA ASP A 67 15.77 -18.04 17.87
C ASP A 67 15.08 -17.02 18.77
N ARG A 68 15.36 -15.71 18.60
CA ARG A 68 14.61 -14.64 19.27
C ARG A 68 13.13 -14.60 18.85
N ILE A 69 12.85 -14.77 17.56
CA ILE A 69 11.47 -14.85 17.05
C ILE A 69 10.72 -16.02 17.68
N LYS A 70 11.35 -17.20 17.80
CA LYS A 70 10.75 -18.37 18.48
C LYS A 70 10.46 -18.09 19.96
N GLN A 71 11.30 -17.29 20.61
CA GLN A 71 11.11 -16.81 21.99
C GLN A 71 10.08 -15.67 22.11
N SER A 72 9.41 -15.30 21.01
CA SER A 72 8.49 -14.16 20.93
C SER A 72 9.14 -12.79 21.18
N ASP A 73 10.47 -12.71 21.20
CA ASP A 73 11.23 -11.46 21.24
C ASP A 73 11.35 -10.89 19.81
N ILE A 74 10.26 -10.32 19.31
CA ILE A 74 10.19 -9.76 17.95
C ILE A 74 11.13 -8.56 17.79
N GLY A 75 11.31 -7.75 18.84
CA GLY A 75 12.21 -6.60 18.84
C GLY A 75 13.67 -7.00 18.69
N GLY A 76 14.16 -7.90 19.55
CA GLY A 76 15.53 -8.43 19.46
C GLY A 76 15.76 -9.21 18.17
N GLY A 77 14.76 -9.97 17.72
CA GLY A 77 14.78 -10.65 16.42
C GLY A 77 14.96 -9.67 15.25
N MET A 78 14.29 -8.51 15.29
CA MET A 78 14.42 -7.47 14.29
C MET A 78 15.82 -6.87 14.25
N MET A 79 16.39 -6.51 15.40
CA MET A 79 17.73 -5.92 15.48
C MET A 79 18.80 -6.87 14.90
N LEU A 80 18.72 -8.16 15.22
CA LEU A 80 19.60 -9.18 14.65
C LEU A 80 19.40 -9.36 13.13
N ALA A 81 18.16 -9.33 12.65
CA ALA A 81 17.87 -9.44 11.22
C ALA A 81 18.38 -8.22 10.43
N LEU A 82 18.20 -7.01 10.95
CA LEU A 82 18.71 -5.79 10.33
C LEU A 82 20.24 -5.71 10.39
N GLY A 83 20.86 -6.15 11.49
CA GLY A 83 22.32 -6.31 11.58
C GLY A 83 22.86 -7.35 10.59
N SER A 84 22.13 -8.46 10.38
CA SER A 84 22.44 -9.42 9.32
C SER A 84 22.34 -8.80 7.94
N LEU A 85 21.36 -7.92 7.71
CA LEU A 85 21.18 -7.24 6.43
C LEU A 85 22.32 -6.27 6.16
N HIS A 86 22.73 -5.49 7.17
CA HIS A 86 23.89 -4.60 7.11
C HIS A 86 25.18 -5.34 6.71
N CYS A 87 25.39 -6.57 7.19
CA CYS A 87 26.52 -7.40 6.76
C CYS A 87 26.46 -7.78 5.27
N LEU A 88 25.25 -7.97 4.73
CA LEU A 88 24.99 -8.32 3.32
C LEU A 88 24.88 -7.10 2.41
N ASP A 89 25.01 -5.88 2.95
CA ASP A 89 24.70 -4.65 2.23
C ASP A 89 25.90 -4.10 1.43
N PHE A 90 26.32 -4.82 0.39
CA PHE A 90 27.50 -4.44 -0.39
C PHE A 90 27.28 -3.13 -1.16
N SER A 91 28.27 -2.24 -1.10
CA SER A 91 28.23 -0.99 -1.87
C SER A 91 28.21 -1.27 -3.37
N LYS A 92 27.85 -0.27 -4.19
CA LYS A 92 27.80 -0.45 -5.66
C LYS A 92 29.17 -0.83 -6.22
N GLY A 93 30.25 -0.25 -5.68
CA GLY A 93 31.63 -0.60 -6.04
C GLY A 93 31.97 -2.04 -5.67
N GLN A 94 31.63 -2.46 -4.45
CA GLN A 94 31.83 -3.85 -4.00
C GLN A 94 31.03 -4.85 -4.84
N SER A 95 29.78 -4.53 -5.17
CA SER A 95 28.93 -5.39 -6.00
C SER A 95 29.42 -5.50 -7.45
N ALA A 96 30.09 -4.45 -7.97
CA ALA A 96 30.65 -4.46 -9.32
C ALA A 96 31.87 -5.38 -9.45
N ILE A 97 32.66 -5.53 -8.38
CA ILE A 97 33.84 -6.42 -8.36
C ILE A 97 33.52 -7.87 -7.97
N GLN A 98 32.31 -8.14 -7.47
CA GLN A 98 31.88 -9.50 -7.13
C GLN A 98 31.74 -10.37 -8.38
N SER A 99 32.21 -11.60 -8.25
CA SER A 99 31.91 -12.69 -9.18
C SER A 99 30.40 -13.02 -9.19
N ASP A 100 29.93 -13.72 -10.21
CA ASP A 100 28.53 -14.11 -10.31
C ASP A 100 28.15 -15.14 -9.24
N GLU A 101 29.10 -16.01 -8.87
CA GLU A 101 28.96 -16.95 -7.76
C GLU A 101 28.79 -16.22 -6.42
N GLN A 102 29.56 -15.17 -6.18
CA GLN A 102 29.42 -14.35 -4.97
C GLN A 102 28.06 -13.62 -4.93
N LYS A 103 27.60 -13.06 -6.06
CA LYS A 103 26.28 -12.41 -6.13
C LYS A 103 25.14 -13.41 -5.87
N GLU A 104 25.30 -14.63 -6.37
CA GLU A 104 24.37 -15.71 -6.10
C GLU A 104 24.37 -16.08 -4.61
N GLU A 105 25.54 -16.25 -3.99
CA GLU A 105 25.64 -16.53 -2.55
C GLU A 105 25.03 -15.41 -1.68
N VAL A 106 25.25 -14.14 -2.04
CA VAL A 106 24.60 -13.00 -1.38
C VAL A 106 23.09 -13.08 -1.52
N SER A 107 22.59 -13.39 -2.72
CA SER A 107 21.16 -13.52 -2.98
C SER A 107 20.56 -14.67 -2.17
N GLU A 108 21.20 -15.84 -2.15
CA GLU A 108 20.80 -17.01 -1.37
C GLU A 108 20.76 -16.74 0.14
N ALA A 109 21.70 -15.95 0.65
CA ALA A 109 21.70 -15.51 2.05
C ALA A 109 20.59 -14.49 2.33
N THR A 110 20.34 -13.57 1.40
CA THR A 110 19.43 -12.42 1.55
C THR A 110 17.95 -12.82 1.48
N VAL A 111 17.55 -13.69 0.56
CA VAL A 111 16.13 -14.07 0.38
C VAL A 111 15.46 -14.61 1.66
N PRO A 112 16.02 -15.60 2.38
CA PRO A 112 15.43 -16.08 3.64
C PRO A 112 15.44 -15.02 4.74
N LEU A 113 16.45 -14.14 4.77
CA LEU A 113 16.48 -13.00 5.68
C LEU A 113 15.33 -12.01 5.40
N LEU A 114 15.11 -11.63 4.14
CA LEU A 114 13.99 -10.77 3.74
C LEU A 114 12.64 -11.41 4.04
N SER A 115 12.54 -12.73 3.89
CA SER A 115 11.39 -13.49 4.33
C SER A 115 11.13 -13.26 5.82
N ASN A 116 12.15 -13.41 6.67
CA ASN A 116 12.04 -13.20 8.12
C ASN A 116 11.69 -11.76 8.49
N LEU A 117 12.32 -10.77 7.85
CA LEU A 117 12.00 -9.35 8.04
C LEU A 117 10.54 -9.07 7.70
N SER A 118 10.03 -9.59 6.58
CA SER A 118 8.61 -9.46 6.23
C SER A 118 7.69 -10.03 7.33
N PHE A 119 8.05 -11.18 7.91
CA PHE A 119 7.30 -11.73 9.05
C PHE A 119 7.37 -10.86 10.30
N ILE A 120 8.56 -10.36 10.65
CA ILE A 120 8.77 -9.45 11.79
C ILE A 120 7.93 -8.18 11.63
N PHE A 121 7.92 -7.59 10.43
CA PHE A 121 7.11 -6.40 10.13
C PHE A 121 5.61 -6.67 10.25
N LEU A 122 5.12 -7.82 9.78
CA LEU A 122 3.71 -8.22 10.01
C LEU A 122 3.37 -8.31 11.51
N LYS A 123 4.28 -8.83 12.33
CA LYS A 123 4.07 -8.93 13.79
C LYS A 123 4.09 -7.58 14.49
N ARG A 124 4.70 -6.56 13.89
CA ARG A 124 4.72 -5.16 14.37
C ARG A 124 3.63 -4.29 13.77
N ASP A 125 2.73 -4.87 12.96
CA ASP A 125 1.71 -4.14 12.19
C ASP A 125 2.28 -3.11 11.19
N ASP A 126 3.52 -3.33 10.74
CA ASP A 126 4.15 -2.54 9.69
C ASP A 126 3.95 -3.23 8.33
N SER A 127 2.73 -3.10 7.80
CA SER A 127 2.35 -3.73 6.53
C SER A 127 3.20 -3.22 5.36
N HIS A 128 3.59 -1.94 5.39
CA HIS A 128 4.32 -1.29 4.31
C HIS A 128 5.72 -1.92 4.15
N ASN A 129 6.50 -1.98 5.23
CA ASN A 129 7.82 -2.60 5.18
C ASN A 129 7.74 -4.11 4.97
N SER A 130 6.68 -4.77 5.45
CA SER A 130 6.45 -6.19 5.15
C SER A 130 6.31 -6.45 3.64
N VAL A 131 5.44 -5.68 2.96
CA VAL A 131 5.21 -5.83 1.51
C VAL A 131 6.48 -5.51 0.72
N ARG A 132 7.24 -4.50 1.13
CA ARG A 132 8.53 -4.15 0.51
C ARG A 132 9.56 -5.25 0.67
N ALA A 133 9.75 -5.78 1.89
CA ALA A 133 10.69 -6.85 2.16
C ALA A 133 10.35 -8.12 1.36
N ALA A 134 9.06 -8.47 1.31
CA ALA A 134 8.61 -9.61 0.52
C ALA A 134 8.79 -9.39 -0.99
N THR A 135 8.56 -8.16 -1.49
CA THR A 135 8.74 -7.81 -2.91
C THR A 135 10.20 -7.88 -3.32
N LEU A 136 11.12 -7.33 -2.53
CA LEU A 136 12.55 -7.43 -2.76
C LEU A 136 13.03 -8.89 -2.68
N GLY A 137 12.50 -9.64 -1.71
CA GLY A 137 12.77 -11.07 -1.59
C GLY A 137 12.34 -11.83 -2.84
N LEU A 138 11.19 -11.50 -3.42
CA LEU A 138 10.67 -12.13 -4.64
C LEU A 138 11.48 -11.80 -5.89
N SER A 139 12.03 -10.58 -6.02
CA SER A 139 12.91 -10.25 -7.14
C SER A 139 14.23 -11.03 -7.09
N LEU A 140 14.76 -11.27 -5.89
CA LEU A 140 15.97 -12.06 -5.68
C LEU A 140 15.69 -13.58 -5.75
N ALA A 141 14.48 -14.01 -5.37
CA ALA A 141 14.06 -15.41 -5.37
C ALA A 141 13.79 -16.00 -6.76
N THR A 142 14.09 -15.30 -7.85
CA THR A 142 13.97 -15.87 -9.22
C THR A 142 14.77 -17.16 -9.39
N ARG A 143 15.88 -17.29 -8.65
CA ARG A 143 16.72 -18.49 -8.61
C ARG A 143 16.51 -19.38 -7.38
N ALA A 144 15.77 -18.90 -6.38
CA ALA A 144 15.58 -19.63 -5.12
C ALA A 144 14.50 -20.73 -5.23
N GLY A 145 14.54 -21.68 -4.29
CA GLY A 145 13.58 -22.78 -4.22
C GLY A 145 12.12 -22.33 -4.07
N GLN A 146 11.21 -23.10 -4.68
CA GLN A 146 9.76 -22.88 -4.65
C GLN A 146 9.17 -22.66 -3.24
N PRO A 147 9.61 -23.37 -2.17
CA PRO A 147 9.02 -23.19 -0.85
C PRO A 147 9.21 -21.78 -0.27
N LEU A 148 10.36 -21.16 -0.54
CA LEU A 148 10.66 -19.83 -0.02
C LEU A 148 9.90 -18.75 -0.77
N ARG A 149 9.76 -18.92 -2.09
CA ARG A 149 8.90 -18.09 -2.94
C ARG A 149 7.45 -18.13 -2.48
N ALA A 150 6.93 -19.32 -2.15
CA ALA A 150 5.58 -19.48 -1.59
C ALA A 150 5.39 -18.67 -0.30
N LYS A 151 6.35 -18.77 0.65
CA LYS A 151 6.34 -18.02 1.92
C LYS A 151 6.37 -16.49 1.71
N LEU A 152 7.18 -16.00 0.77
CA LEU A 152 7.26 -14.57 0.46
C LEU A 152 5.94 -14.05 -0.12
N LEU A 153 5.34 -14.78 -1.07
CA LEU A 153 4.02 -14.44 -1.63
C LEU A 153 2.95 -14.41 -0.53
N TYR A 154 2.93 -15.43 0.32
CA TYR A 154 2.01 -15.50 1.46
C TYR A 154 2.15 -14.27 2.36
N ARG A 155 3.37 -13.94 2.79
CA ARG A 155 3.63 -12.80 3.67
C ARG A 155 3.31 -11.45 3.01
N ARG A 156 3.59 -11.30 1.71
CA ARG A 156 3.19 -10.12 0.92
C ARG A 156 1.67 -9.98 0.87
N GLY A 157 0.96 -11.08 0.63
CA GLY A 157 -0.49 -11.13 0.63
C GLY A 157 -1.09 -10.70 1.97
N LEU A 158 -0.53 -11.18 3.09
CA LEU A 158 -0.94 -10.75 4.44
C LEU A 158 -0.75 -9.24 4.64
N GLY A 159 0.39 -8.69 4.24
CA GLY A 159 0.65 -7.25 4.34
C GLY A 159 -0.33 -6.43 3.50
N ARG A 160 -0.63 -6.88 2.27
CA ARG A 160 -1.64 -6.24 1.39
C ARG A 160 -3.05 -6.30 1.96
N CYS A 161 -3.42 -7.41 2.62
CA CYS A 161 -4.70 -7.49 3.33
C CYS A 161 -4.83 -6.46 4.45
N GLN A 162 -3.77 -6.21 5.23
CA GLN A 162 -3.79 -5.21 6.31
C GLN A 162 -4.07 -3.79 5.76
N VAL A 163 -3.59 -3.47 4.56
CA VAL A 163 -3.86 -2.19 3.88
C VAL A 163 -5.09 -2.21 2.95
N LYS A 164 -5.89 -3.29 2.99
CA LYS A 164 -7.13 -3.47 2.19
C LYS A 164 -6.93 -3.51 0.68
N GLU A 165 -5.74 -3.91 0.22
CA GLU A 165 -5.42 -4.21 -1.20
C GLU A 165 -5.78 -5.66 -1.53
N PHE A 166 -7.08 -6.01 -1.44
CA PHE A 166 -7.51 -7.40 -1.50
C PHE A 166 -7.33 -8.05 -2.88
N GLU A 167 -7.41 -7.29 -3.98
CA GLU A 167 -7.26 -7.85 -5.33
C GLU A 167 -5.83 -8.34 -5.59
N GLU A 168 -4.85 -7.56 -5.19
CA GLU A 168 -3.43 -7.89 -5.26
C GLU A 168 -3.05 -8.98 -4.26
N ALA A 169 -3.61 -8.94 -3.05
CA ALA A 169 -3.43 -9.99 -2.05
C ALA A 169 -3.94 -11.35 -2.56
N LEU A 170 -5.11 -11.38 -3.21
CA LEU A 170 -5.66 -12.60 -3.80
C LEU A 170 -4.73 -13.20 -4.85
N LYS A 171 -4.13 -12.38 -5.73
CA LYS A 171 -3.16 -12.85 -6.73
C LYS A 171 -1.96 -13.51 -6.06
N ASP A 172 -1.46 -12.90 -4.97
CA ASP A 172 -0.33 -13.44 -4.21
C ASP A 172 -0.68 -14.77 -3.52
N PHE A 173 -1.85 -14.86 -2.87
CA PHE A 173 -2.27 -16.09 -2.20
C PHE A 173 -2.56 -17.23 -3.18
N VAL A 174 -3.15 -16.94 -4.35
CA VAL A 174 -3.38 -17.95 -5.39
C VAL A 174 -2.05 -18.53 -5.88
N GLU A 175 -1.07 -17.66 -6.16
CA GLU A 175 0.25 -18.12 -6.60
C GLU A 175 0.97 -18.87 -5.46
N SER A 176 0.86 -18.39 -4.22
CA SER A 176 1.42 -19.06 -3.05
C SER A 176 0.84 -20.47 -2.85
N ALA A 177 -0.49 -20.61 -2.96
CA ALA A 177 -1.20 -21.89 -2.86
C ALA A 177 -0.84 -22.84 -4.01
N ARG A 178 -0.55 -22.31 -5.20
CA ARG A 178 -0.06 -23.11 -6.33
C ARG A 178 1.32 -23.72 -6.04
N LEU A 179 2.20 -22.97 -5.37
CA LEU A 179 3.55 -23.41 -5.04
C LEU A 179 3.60 -24.34 -3.81
N ALA A 180 2.66 -24.20 -2.88
CA ALA A 180 2.57 -25.00 -1.65
C ALA A 180 1.11 -25.42 -1.36
N PRO A 181 0.52 -26.35 -2.15
CA PRO A 181 -0.90 -26.70 -2.06
C PRO A 181 -1.30 -27.36 -0.73
N GLU A 182 -0.37 -28.04 -0.08
CA GLU A 182 -0.61 -28.72 1.20
C GLU A 182 -0.67 -27.76 2.40
N ASP A 183 -0.14 -26.54 2.25
CA ASP A 183 -0.09 -25.57 3.33
C ASP A 183 -1.52 -25.10 3.70
N ARG A 184 -1.91 -25.40 4.93
CA ARG A 184 -3.23 -25.05 5.46
C ARG A 184 -3.35 -23.55 5.74
N GLU A 185 -2.28 -22.89 6.18
CA GLU A 185 -2.31 -21.47 6.54
C GLU A 185 -2.54 -20.61 5.28
N ILE A 186 -1.91 -20.97 4.16
CA ILE A 186 -2.10 -20.29 2.88
C ILE A 186 -3.55 -20.42 2.42
N ARG A 187 -4.16 -21.62 2.53
CA ARG A 187 -5.56 -21.84 2.12
C ARG A 187 -6.55 -21.06 2.96
N ILE A 188 -6.36 -21.04 4.28
CA ILE A 188 -7.18 -20.23 5.19
C ILE A 188 -7.08 -18.74 4.83
N ALA A 189 -5.86 -18.22 4.68
CA ALA A 189 -5.66 -16.81 4.34
C ALA A 189 -6.25 -16.45 2.96
N LEU A 190 -6.18 -17.36 1.98
CA LEU A 190 -6.81 -17.19 0.69
C LEU A 190 -8.34 -17.06 0.81
N ASP A 191 -8.98 -17.92 1.59
CA ASP A 191 -10.43 -17.90 1.77
C ASP A 191 -10.90 -16.69 2.59
N ASP A 192 -10.16 -16.32 3.62
CA ASP A 192 -10.39 -15.09 4.40
C ASP A 192 -10.27 -13.85 3.50
N CYS A 193 -9.25 -13.80 2.64
CA CYS A 193 -9.06 -12.71 1.69
C CYS A 193 -10.20 -12.64 0.65
N LYS A 194 -10.72 -13.78 0.17
CA LYS A 194 -11.89 -13.82 -0.72
C LYS A 194 -13.13 -13.26 -0.03
N ALA A 195 -13.36 -13.63 1.23
CA ALA A 195 -14.49 -13.13 2.02
C ALA A 195 -14.38 -11.61 2.22
N ALA A 196 -13.20 -11.12 2.59
CA ALA A 196 -12.93 -9.69 2.75
C ALA A 196 -13.14 -8.89 1.46
N ALA A 197 -12.65 -9.41 0.32
CA ALA A 197 -12.82 -8.78 -0.99
C ALA A 197 -14.31 -8.65 -1.38
N ARG A 198 -15.12 -9.69 -1.15
CA ARG A 198 -16.57 -9.64 -1.41
C ARG A 198 -17.26 -8.61 -0.52
N GLY A 199 -16.93 -8.57 0.76
CA GLY A 199 -17.47 -7.60 1.70
C GLY A 199 -17.16 -6.15 1.29
N GLN A 200 -15.95 -5.87 0.81
CA GLN A 200 -15.59 -4.54 0.29
C GLN A 200 -16.41 -4.18 -0.96
N GLN A 201 -16.56 -5.11 -1.91
CA GLN A 201 -17.37 -4.88 -3.11
C GLN A 201 -18.85 -4.64 -2.80
N GLU A 202 -19.42 -5.37 -1.85
CA GLU A 202 -20.80 -5.17 -1.40
C GLU A 202 -20.97 -3.80 -0.74
N SER A 203 -20.07 -3.42 0.16
CA SER A 203 -20.08 -2.09 0.77
C SER A 203 -20.01 -0.96 -0.26
N LEU A 204 -19.17 -1.11 -1.30
CA LEU A 204 -19.10 -0.14 -2.38
C LEU A 204 -20.41 -0.09 -3.16
N LYS A 205 -21.00 -1.24 -3.53
CA LYS A 205 -22.29 -1.30 -4.23
C LYS A 205 -23.39 -0.60 -3.44
N ASP A 206 -23.46 -0.82 -2.13
CA ASP A 206 -24.47 -0.19 -1.27
C ASP A 206 -24.25 1.32 -1.14
N ARG A 207 -22.99 1.76 -1.03
CA ARG A 207 -22.64 3.18 -1.06
C ARG A 207 -23.10 3.85 -2.36
N TRP A 208 -22.89 3.20 -3.50
CA TRP A 208 -23.35 3.70 -4.80
C TRP A 208 -24.87 3.66 -4.95
N ARG A 209 -25.54 2.61 -4.46
CA ARG A 209 -27.02 2.55 -4.43
C ARG A 209 -27.59 3.71 -3.61
N GLY A 210 -27.02 4.01 -2.45
CA GLY A 210 -27.43 5.15 -1.63
C GLY A 210 -27.18 6.51 -2.29
N ALA A 211 -26.09 6.64 -3.05
CA ALA A 211 -25.78 7.86 -3.79
C ALA A 211 -26.68 8.05 -5.04
N MET A 212 -27.02 6.98 -5.74
CA MET A 212 -27.83 7.02 -6.97
C MET A 212 -29.34 7.03 -6.71
N THR A 213 -29.79 6.45 -5.61
CA THR A 213 -31.20 6.54 -5.23
C THR A 213 -31.44 7.90 -4.58
N PRO A 214 -32.26 8.79 -5.18
CA PRO A 214 -32.56 10.06 -4.54
C PRO A 214 -33.29 9.77 -3.24
N THR A 215 -32.62 10.02 -2.12
CA THR A 215 -33.22 9.88 -0.80
C THR A 215 -34.54 10.66 -0.72
N LYS A 216 -35.50 10.18 0.07
CA LYS A 216 -36.78 10.91 0.27
C LYS A 216 -36.55 12.38 0.64
N LEU A 217 -35.46 12.66 1.36
CA LEU A 217 -34.97 14.00 1.70
C LEU A 217 -34.48 14.80 0.49
N SER A 218 -33.70 14.21 -0.42
CA SER A 218 -33.25 14.90 -1.64
C SER A 218 -34.42 15.18 -2.59
N VAL A 219 -35.38 14.24 -2.71
CA VAL A 219 -36.63 14.44 -3.45
C VAL A 219 -37.45 15.57 -2.84
N ARG A 220 -37.60 15.61 -1.49
CA ARG A 220 -38.31 16.69 -0.78
C ARG A 220 -37.63 18.04 -0.96
N LYS A 221 -36.30 18.11 -0.86
CA LYS A 221 -35.52 19.34 -1.11
C LYS A 221 -35.68 19.81 -2.57
N LYS A 222 -35.68 18.89 -3.54
CA LYS A 222 -35.91 19.21 -4.95
C LYS A 222 -37.33 19.75 -5.20
N LEU A 223 -38.35 19.12 -4.62
CA LEU A 223 -39.73 19.60 -4.63
C LEU A 223 -39.86 20.98 -3.99
N GLN A 224 -39.25 21.20 -2.82
CA GLN A 224 -39.25 22.51 -2.15
C GLN A 224 -38.60 23.61 -3.00
N ARG A 225 -37.48 23.30 -3.69
CA ARG A 225 -36.85 24.24 -4.62
C ARG A 225 -37.78 24.57 -5.79
N CYS A 226 -38.36 23.56 -6.46
CA CYS A 226 -39.34 23.78 -7.53
C CYS A 226 -40.52 24.64 -7.07
N PHE A 227 -41.06 24.38 -5.87
CA PHE A 227 -42.17 25.15 -5.32
C PHE A 227 -41.80 26.61 -5.02
N ARG A 228 -40.58 26.87 -4.50
CA ARG A 228 -40.08 28.23 -4.27
C ARG A 228 -39.89 29.00 -5.57
N THR A 229 -39.32 28.37 -6.60
CA THR A 229 -39.13 29.00 -7.92
C THR A 229 -40.46 29.31 -8.58
N ALA A 230 -41.41 28.37 -8.56
CA ALA A 230 -42.75 28.58 -9.08
C ALA A 230 -43.45 29.77 -8.39
N LYS A 231 -43.41 29.83 -7.06
CA LYS A 231 -43.98 30.93 -6.26
C LYS A 231 -43.34 32.29 -6.58
N TYR A 232 -42.02 32.33 -6.79
CA TYR A 232 -41.32 33.55 -7.18
C TYR A 232 -41.77 34.03 -8.57
N GLN A 233 -41.83 33.11 -9.55
CA GLN A 233 -42.28 33.43 -10.90
C GLN A 233 -43.75 33.91 -10.93
N THR A 234 -44.65 33.32 -10.12
CA THR A 234 -46.04 33.79 -10.02
C THR A 234 -46.10 35.22 -9.46
N LYS A 235 -45.32 35.50 -8.41
CA LYS A 235 -45.26 36.84 -7.81
C LYS A 235 -44.72 37.88 -8.81
N GLN A 236 -43.71 37.51 -9.60
CA GLN A 236 -43.16 38.37 -10.64
C GLN A 236 -44.18 38.64 -11.77
N ALA A 237 -44.87 37.61 -12.24
CA ALA A 237 -45.92 37.75 -13.26
C ALA A 237 -47.10 38.64 -12.80
N LEU A 238 -47.52 38.50 -11.55
CA LEU A 238 -48.55 39.37 -10.95
C LEU A 238 -48.09 40.83 -10.87
N SER A 239 -46.83 41.07 -10.54
CA SER A 239 -46.28 42.44 -10.46
C SER A 239 -46.13 43.14 -11.81
N GLN A 240 -46.08 42.39 -12.91
CA GLN A 240 -45.93 42.91 -14.27
C GLN A 240 -47.27 43.23 -14.95
N GLY A 241 -48.40 43.16 -14.25
CA GLY A 241 -49.70 43.56 -14.81
C GLY A 241 -50.18 42.65 -15.94
N ALA A 242 -49.86 41.35 -15.90
CA ALA A 242 -50.41 40.41 -16.86
C ALA A 242 -51.92 40.23 -16.61
N GLU A 243 -52.77 41.01 -17.30
CA GLU A 243 -54.24 41.04 -17.14
C GLU A 243 -55.00 39.78 -17.62
N GLY A 244 -54.34 38.62 -17.69
CA GLY A 244 -54.97 37.37 -18.08
C GLY A 244 -55.21 36.44 -16.89
N PHE A 245 -56.46 36.24 -16.47
CA PHE A 245 -56.84 35.14 -15.57
C PHE A 245 -56.34 33.76 -16.10
N VAL A 246 -56.18 33.64 -17.41
CA VAL A 246 -55.68 32.44 -18.10
C VAL A 246 -54.20 32.17 -17.80
N THR A 247 -53.34 33.20 -17.74
CA THR A 247 -51.90 33.03 -17.47
C THR A 247 -51.62 32.62 -16.03
N VAL A 248 -52.38 33.14 -15.06
CA VAL A 248 -52.28 32.73 -13.64
C VAL A 248 -52.72 31.27 -13.46
N GLY A 249 -53.79 30.85 -14.15
CA GLY A 249 -54.26 29.46 -14.15
C GLY A 249 -53.21 28.49 -14.70
N ILE A 250 -52.58 28.82 -15.84
CA ILE A 250 -51.54 28.00 -16.46
C ILE A 250 -50.30 27.89 -15.54
N ILE A 251 -49.88 28.98 -14.89
CA ILE A 251 -48.71 28.96 -13.99
C ILE A 251 -48.98 28.13 -12.72
N LEU A 252 -50.21 28.13 -12.19
CA LEU A 252 -50.58 27.33 -11.02
C LEU A 252 -50.79 25.84 -11.34
N LEU A 253 -51.29 25.52 -12.54
CA LEU A 253 -51.54 24.14 -12.96
C LEU A 253 -50.30 23.45 -13.55
N ALA A 254 -49.37 24.19 -14.16
CA ALA A 254 -48.18 23.62 -14.78
C ALA A 254 -47.35 22.70 -13.85
N PRO A 255 -47.13 23.02 -12.55
CA PRO A 255 -46.41 22.14 -11.63
C PRO A 255 -47.16 20.84 -11.33
N LEU A 256 -48.50 20.91 -11.25
CA LEU A 256 -49.37 19.74 -11.02
C LEU A 256 -49.38 18.83 -12.24
N CYS A 257 -49.51 19.41 -13.44
CA CYS A 257 -49.43 18.68 -14.71
C CYS A 257 -48.05 18.04 -14.91
N ALA A 258 -46.95 18.74 -14.59
CA ALA A 258 -45.61 18.17 -14.68
C ALA A 258 -45.39 16.99 -13.72
N CYS A 259 -45.97 17.04 -12.51
CA CYS A 259 -45.94 15.91 -11.58
C CYS A 259 -46.78 14.73 -12.05
N ALA A 260 -47.99 14.98 -12.54
CA ALA A 260 -48.88 13.95 -13.08
C ALA A 260 -48.26 13.25 -14.31
N PHE A 261 -47.66 14.03 -15.22
CA PHE A 261 -46.98 13.50 -16.39
C PHE A 261 -45.76 12.64 -16.02
N GLY A 262 -44.99 13.06 -15.02
CA GLY A 262 -43.87 12.26 -14.50
C GLY A 262 -44.29 10.93 -13.86
N LEU A 263 -45.46 10.88 -13.22
CA LEU A 263 -46.05 9.64 -12.69
C LEU A 263 -46.55 8.73 -13.82
N LEU A 264 -47.20 9.31 -14.83
CA LEU A 264 -47.73 8.57 -15.98
C LEU A 264 -46.60 7.90 -16.79
N LEU A 265 -45.51 8.62 -17.05
CA LEU A 265 -44.32 8.08 -17.73
C LEU A 265 -43.63 6.95 -16.95
N ARG A 266 -43.65 7.00 -15.61
CA ARG A 266 -43.12 5.90 -14.78
C ARG A 266 -44.01 4.67 -14.79
N PHE A 267 -45.33 4.86 -14.93
CA PHE A 267 -46.29 3.77 -15.06
C PHE A 267 -46.12 3.07 -16.42
N LEU A 268 -45.99 3.84 -17.50
CA LEU A 268 -45.79 3.31 -18.86
C LEU A 268 -44.44 2.59 -19.06
N ARG A 269 -43.41 2.90 -18.26
CA ARG A 269 -42.11 2.21 -18.33
C ARG A 269 -42.04 0.88 -17.55
N ARG A 270 -43.09 0.53 -16.79
CA ARG A 270 -43.15 -0.67 -15.95
C ARG A 270 -44.03 -1.79 -16.51
N GLY A 271 -44.81 -1.52 -17.55
CA GLY A 271 -45.53 -2.53 -18.34
C GLY A 271 -44.77 -2.84 -19.61
#